data_AF-A0A8R2NLZ3-F1
#
_entry.id   AF-A0A8R2NLZ3-F1
#
_cell.length_a   1.000
_cell.length_b   1.000
_cell.length_c   1.000
_cell.angle_alpha   90.00
_cell.angle_beta   90.00
_cell.angle_gamma   90.00
#
_symmetry.space_group_name_H-M   'P 1'
#
loop_
_entity.id
_entity.type
_entity.pdbx_description
1 polymer ?
#
loop_
_entity_poly.entity_id
_entity_poly.type
_entity_poly.pdbx_seq_one_letter_code
_entity_poly.pdbx_strand_id
1 'polypeptide(L)' 'MTCHDDRIILNYAHKCDGVVVSNDNYRDLYDESEEFKEIIENRQVMVTFVRDEIIVPEDQYNRRSTIRNLSDILCFPE' A
#
# COMPACT_ATOMS: atom_id res chain seq x y z
N MET A 1 -14.95 20.47 4.02
CA MET A 1 -13.72 20.32 3.22
C MET A 1 -12.67 19.69 4.11
N THR A 2 -12.69 18.37 4.23
CA THR A 2 -11.57 17.61 4.79
C THR A 2 -10.52 17.52 3.69
N CYS A 3 -9.30 17.95 3.95
CA CYS A 3 -8.17 17.54 3.13
C CYS A 3 -8.15 16.02 3.19
N HIS A 4 -8.34 15.35 2.04
CA HIS A 4 -8.23 13.90 1.98
C HIS A 4 -6.74 13.59 1.91
N ASP A 5 -6.13 13.41 3.07
CA ASP A 5 -4.72 13.03 3.19
C ASP A 5 -4.42 11.78 2.34
N ASP A 6 -5.40 10.90 2.20
CA ASP A 6 -5.40 9.72 1.32
C ASP A 6 -4.99 10.05 -0.12
N ARG A 7 -5.55 11.09 -0.73
CA ARG A 7 -5.19 11.48 -2.10
C ARG A 7 -3.75 11.97 -2.17
N ILE A 8 -3.28 12.66 -1.14
CA ILE A 8 -1.90 13.17 -1.11
C ILE A 8 -0.92 11.97 -0.99
N ILE A 9 -1.24 11.02 -0.13
CA ILE A 9 -0.45 9.79 0.08
C ILE A 9 -0.36 8.99 -1.22
N LEU A 10 -1.49 8.68 -1.87
CA LEU A 10 -1.51 7.88 -3.10
C LEU A 10 -0.81 8.61 -4.25
N ASN A 11 -1.05 9.91 -4.43
CA ASN A 11 -0.37 10.69 -5.48
C ASN A 11 1.16 10.73 -5.27
N TYR A 12 1.62 10.89 -4.03
CA TYR A 12 3.04 10.92 -3.73
C TYR A 12 3.70 9.55 -3.93
N ALA A 13 3.04 8.48 -3.48
CA ALA A 13 3.50 7.12 -3.71
C ALA A 13 3.63 6.82 -5.21
N HIS A 14 2.63 7.23 -6.02
CA HIS A 14 2.68 7.08 -7.47
C HIS A 14 3.88 7.84 -8.06
N LYS A 15 4.06 9.11 -7.67
CA LYS A 15 5.15 9.97 -8.18
C LYS A 15 6.55 9.41 -7.90
N CYS A 16 6.73 8.78 -6.75
CA CYS A 16 8.04 8.27 -6.30
C CYS A 16 8.23 6.78 -6.60
N ASP A 17 7.28 6.14 -7.27
CA ASP A 17 7.20 4.68 -7.41
C ASP A 17 7.38 3.93 -6.07
N GLY A 18 6.87 4.50 -4.98
CA GLY A 18 7.01 3.99 -3.61
C GLY A 18 5.90 3.05 -3.14
N VAL A 19 6.04 2.54 -1.92
CA VAL A 19 5.04 1.68 -1.27
C VAL A 19 4.24 2.47 -0.25
N VAL A 20 2.94 2.18 -0.11
CA VAL A 20 2.08 2.79 0.91
C VAL A 20 1.94 1.82 2.07
N VAL A 21 2.38 2.21 3.26
CA VAL A 21 2.15 1.45 4.49
C VAL A 21 0.90 1.99 5.16
N SER A 22 -0.21 1.25 5.06
CA SER A 22 -1.50 1.65 5.62
C SER A 22 -2.43 0.45 5.76
N ASN A 23 -3.30 0.51 6.77
CA ASN A 23 -4.37 -0.47 6.96
C ASN A 23 -5.72 -0.01 6.39
N ASP A 24 -5.79 1.20 5.82
CA ASP A 24 -6.98 1.67 5.13
C ASP A 24 -7.03 1.10 3.71
N ASN A 25 -8.19 0.62 3.27
CA ASN A 25 -8.35 0.08 1.92
C ASN A 25 -8.66 1.16 0.87
N TYR A 26 -8.74 2.44 1.26
CA TYR A 26 -8.96 3.58 0.34
C TYR A 26 -10.16 3.37 -0.60
N ARG A 27 -11.25 2.77 -0.10
CA ARG A 27 -12.38 2.31 -0.92
C ARG A 27 -12.99 3.41 -1.79
N ASP A 28 -13.03 4.63 -1.27
CA ASP A 28 -13.58 5.78 -1.98
C ASP A 28 -12.69 6.25 -3.15
N LEU A 29 -11.39 5.93 -3.12
CA LEU A 29 -10.40 6.30 -4.14
C LEU A 29 -10.09 5.16 -5.11
N TYR A 30 -10.49 3.93 -4.77
CA TYR A 30 -10.19 2.73 -5.56
C TYR A 30 -10.72 2.81 -7.00
N ASP A 31 -11.94 3.35 -7.18
CA ASP A 31 -12.56 3.53 -8.50
C ASP A 31 -12.32 4.94 -9.10
N GLU A 32 -11.54 5.80 -8.43
CA GLU A 32 -11.31 7.18 -8.89
C GLU A 32 -10.24 7.25 -9.99
N SER A 33 -9.21 6.40 -9.91
CA SER A 33 -8.05 6.41 -10.81
C SER A 33 -7.42 5.02 -10.89
N GLU A 34 -6.96 4.63 -12.08
CA GLU A 34 -6.28 3.34 -12.27
C GLU A 34 -4.92 3.31 -11.57
N GLU A 35 -4.26 4.47 -11.45
CA GLU A 35 -3.03 4.65 -10.68
C GLU A 35 -3.23 4.36 -9.19
N PHE A 36 -4.34 4.84 -8.62
CA PHE A 36 -4.67 4.56 -7.22
C PHE A 36 -4.99 3.09 -7.01
N LYS A 37 -5.74 2.49 -7.94
CA LYS A 37 -6.05 1.07 -7.92
C LYS A 37 -4.80 0.20 -8.00
N GLU A 38 -3.84 0.55 -8.86
CA GLU A 38 -2.55 -0.16 -8.97
C GLU A 38 -1.81 -0.16 -7.63
N ILE A 39 -1.74 1.00 -6.96
CA ILE A 39 -1.08 1.14 -5.67
C ILE A 39 -1.79 0.31 -4.60
N ILE A 40 -3.12 0.43 -4.48
CA ILE A 40 -3.92 -0.27 -3.47
C ILE A 40 -3.81 -1.79 -3.65
N GLU A 41 -3.78 -2.29 -4.89
CA GLU A 41 -3.74 -3.72 -5.16
C GLU A 41 -2.35 -4.34 -5.06
N ASN A 42 -1.28 -3.60 -5.40
CA ASN A 42 0.04 -4.19 -5.63
C ASN A 42 1.17 -3.56 -4.82
N ARG A 43 0.94 -2.43 -4.16
CA ARG A 43 1.95 -1.62 -3.46
C ARG A 43 1.48 -1.08 -2.11
N GLN A 44 0.37 -1.58 -1.60
CA GLN A 44 -0.08 -1.32 -0.24
C GLN A 44 0.41 -2.42 0.69
N VAL A 45 1.03 -2.02 1.81
CA VAL A 45 1.48 -2.92 2.86
C VAL A 45 0.66 -2.69 4.12
N MET A 46 -0.06 -3.73 4.54
CA MET A 46 -0.79 -3.76 5.79
C MET A 46 0.14 -4.20 6.93
N VAL A 47 -0.07 -3.65 8.12
CA VAL A 47 0.75 -3.89 9.30
C VAL A 47 -0.12 -4.10 10.53
N THR A 48 0.37 -4.88 11.49
CA THR A 48 -0.27 -5.07 12.79
C THR A 48 0.67 -4.64 13.89
N PHE A 49 0.17 -3.87 14.84
CA PHE A 49 0.93 -3.51 16.04
C PHE A 49 0.65 -4.52 17.15
N VAL A 50 1.71 -5.15 17.65
CA VAL A 50 1.65 -6.02 18.83
C VAL A 50 2.60 -5.43 19.87
N ARG A 51 2.03 -4.74 20.87
CA ARG A 51 2.78 -3.96 21.86
C ARG A 51 3.68 -2.92 21.19
N ASP A 52 5.00 -3.08 21.28
CA ASP A 52 6.01 -2.17 20.73
C ASP A 52 6.60 -2.71 19.41
N GLU A 53 6.04 -3.79 18.86
CA GLU A 53 6.49 -4.41 17.62
C GLU A 53 5.50 -4.16 16.47
N ILE A 54 6.05 -3.88 15.30
CA ILE A 54 5.31 -3.83 14.03
C ILE A 54 5.50 -5.17 13.33
N ILE A 55 4.40 -5.89 13.15
CA ILE A 55 4.36 -7.16 12.44
C ILE A 55 3.77 -6.91 11.06
N VAL A 56 4.52 -7.29 10.03
CA VAL A 56 4.07 -7.25 8.64
C VAL A 56 3.71 -8.68 8.23
N PRO A 57 2.43 -8.99 7.92
CA PRO A 57 2.06 -10.34 7.47
C PRO A 57 2.79 -10.73 6.18
N GLU A 58 3.04 -12.03 5.99
CA GLU A 58 3.67 -12.52 4.75
C GLU A 58 2.69 -12.47 3.55
N ASP A 59 1.38 -12.50 3.80
CA ASP A 59 0.31 -12.53 2.81
C ASP A 59 -0.30 -11.13 2.56
N GLN A 60 0.53 -10.19 2.12
CA GLN A 60 0.13 -8.78 1.88
C GLN A 60 -0.98 -8.61 0.82
N TYR A 61 -1.09 -9.53 -0.13
CA TYR A 61 -2.00 -9.40 -1.27
C TYR A 61 -2.97 -10.57 -1.33
N ASN A 62 -4.24 -10.25 -1.58
CA ASN A 62 -5.30 -11.24 -1.77
C ASN A 62 -5.03 -12.11 -3.00
N ARG A 63 -4.39 -13.27 -2.80
CA ARG A 63 -4.39 -14.46 -3.68
C ARG A 63 -4.50 -14.18 -5.19
N ARG A 64 -3.67 -13.30 -5.73
CA ARG A 64 -3.27 -13.38 -7.13
C ARG A 64 -2.11 -14.37 -7.22
N SER A 65 -1.97 -15.07 -8.33
CA SER A 65 -1.06 -16.22 -8.55
C SER A 65 0.43 -16.01 -8.23
N THR A 66 0.83 -14.84 -7.75
CA THR A 66 2.19 -14.46 -7.42
C THR A 66 2.21 -13.94 -5.99
N ILE A 67 2.59 -14.81 -5.05
CA ILE A 67 2.95 -14.39 -3.70
C ILE A 67 4.25 -13.58 -3.85
N ARG A 68 4.20 -12.27 -3.64
CA ARG A 68 5.41 -11.45 -3.51
C ARG A 68 5.85 -11.47 -2.05
N ASN A 69 7.13 -11.74 -1.81
CA ASN A 69 7.67 -11.63 -0.47
C ASN A 69 7.80 -10.15 -0.10
N LEU A 70 7.84 -9.85 1.19
CA LEU A 70 8.00 -8.49 1.66
C LEU A 70 9.30 -7.85 1.14
N SER A 71 10.36 -8.63 0.96
CA SER A 71 11.63 -8.20 0.36
C SER A 71 11.50 -7.74 -1.10
N ASP A 72 10.53 -8.27 -1.84
CA ASP A 72 10.28 -7.91 -3.23
C ASP A 72 9.45 -6.62 -3.34
N ILE A 73 8.83 -6.20 -2.23
CA ILE A 73 7.94 -5.04 -2.13
C ILE A 73 8.68 -3.88 -1.49
N LEU A 74 9.34 -4.12 -0.35
CA LEU A 74 10.07 -3.13 0.44
C LEU A 74 11.57 -3.21 0.16
N CYS A 75 11.97 -2.75 -1.02
CA CYS A 75 13.37 -2.56 -1.38
C CYS A 75 13.66 -1.09 -1.70
N PHE A 76 14.88 -0.65 -1.42
CA PHE A 76 15.34 0.64 -1.93
C PHE A 76 15.74 0.47 -3.40
N PRO A 77 15.48 1.48 -4.24
CA PRO A 77 16.02 1.49 -5.60
C PRO A 77 17.55 1.44 -5.55
N GLU A 78 18.16 0.66 -6.44
CA GLU A 78 19.63 0.60 -6.65
C GLU A 78 20.20 1.94 -7.16
#